data_AF-A0A3E2TZZ2-F1
#
_entry.id   AF-A0A3E2TZZ2-F1
#
_cell.length_a   1.000
_cell.length_b   1.000
_cell.length_c   1.000
_cell.angle_alpha   90.00
_cell.angle_beta   90.00
_cell.angle_gamma   90.00
#
_symmetry.space_group_name_H-M   'P 1'
#
loop_
_entity.id
_entity.type
_entity.pdbx_description
1 polymer ?
#
loop_
_entity_poly.entity_id
_entity_poly.type
_entity_poly.pdbx_seq_one_letter_code
_entity_poly.pdbx_strand_id
1 'polypeptide(L)'
;MLTALAAPAFAETWYIENGDITVKASGTEGKNTVSQGNKKDVEDTNTIITGTSNENTVTIDTSKGNVDVTFDDLNIDASSRKEAAMSVTGSGNTTIKLDGDNHLTGGNGSSGIDSIGSLTIYGGENDSLTAKGGSGADGSGGDGIHSGSLTIYGGTVNANGGNCGDGNYSDGGSGIRISSHSLTIYDGTVNAKGGNGGDGNYSDGGSGISSNGSLAISGGTVNATGGKSGGGGSGGDGICSNGGVTISGGSTVTANGGNGGSLVGGDGIRSGGGLTVSDGTVTAKGGNGDSKDGYGGDGIRSGGVVTISGNTVNAAGGYGGKVGGYGICSFDRVAISGGTVEAAGGNGSTGGGSGIYSSVIDLSGSLELTAKAGSPNGKALSQAGHELDLDTIKDKLGPGAKVTVTDADGKVNQVPIPRPVEPEEPVIPEESSSSSDGGSATPSAPASPLPGLTVTDKDGQRISYTSTQSGNTLTVCVGRFTASFRISLAALRQLRAEGIETITFQTILCSTTLSVDELLAMGGEDAEAVLTHRFTDSSLTVG
;
A
#
# COMPACT_ATOMS: atom_id res chain seq x y z
N MET A 1 48.33 15.08 -31.06
CA MET A 1 47.36 14.23 -30.35
C MET A 1 46.27 15.17 -29.85
N LEU A 2 45.18 15.29 -30.62
CA LEU A 2 44.08 16.20 -30.31
C LEU A 2 43.15 15.43 -29.37
N THR A 3 43.29 15.64 -28.06
CA THR A 3 42.31 15.16 -27.08
C THR A 3 41.02 15.93 -27.34
N ALA A 4 40.05 15.27 -27.98
CA ALA A 4 38.70 15.77 -28.07
C ALA A 4 38.17 15.94 -26.65
N LEU A 5 37.99 17.19 -26.21
CA LEU A 5 37.19 17.47 -25.03
C LEU A 5 35.78 16.98 -25.35
N ALA A 6 35.30 15.95 -24.65
CA ALA A 6 33.90 15.59 -24.66
C ALA A 6 33.11 16.84 -24.23
N ALA A 7 32.21 17.32 -25.10
CA ALA A 7 31.26 18.36 -24.73
C ALA A 7 30.45 17.85 -23.53
N PRO A 8 30.16 18.68 -22.52
CA PRO A 8 29.34 18.26 -21.40
C PRO A 8 27.98 17.77 -21.94
N ALA A 9 27.58 16.56 -21.55
CA ALA A 9 26.27 16.01 -21.86
C ALA A 9 25.21 16.87 -21.15
N PHE A 10 24.52 17.72 -21.92
CA PHE A 10 23.40 18.52 -21.44
C PHE A 10 22.15 17.64 -21.40
N ALA A 11 21.28 17.88 -20.42
CA ALA A 11 19.93 17.33 -20.40
C ALA A 11 19.20 17.69 -21.70
N GLU A 12 18.80 16.70 -22.49
CA GLU A 12 18.06 16.91 -23.73
C GLU A 12 16.60 16.48 -23.55
N THR A 13 15.68 17.28 -24.09
CA THR A 13 14.25 16.94 -24.15
C THR A 13 13.97 16.19 -25.44
N TRP A 14 13.44 14.98 -25.32
CA TRP A 14 13.14 14.08 -26.43
C TRP A 14 11.63 14.04 -26.67
N TYR A 15 11.22 14.49 -27.85
CA TYR A 15 9.82 14.59 -28.25
C TYR A 15 9.37 13.32 -28.97
N ILE A 16 8.38 12.61 -28.43
CA ILE A 16 7.95 11.30 -28.93
C ILE A 16 7.37 11.35 -30.35
N GLU A 17 6.88 12.50 -30.81
CA GLU A 17 6.41 12.70 -32.19
C GLU A 17 7.53 12.57 -33.25
N ASN A 18 8.81 12.69 -32.85
CA ASN A 18 9.95 12.62 -33.77
C ASN A 18 10.41 11.18 -34.09
N GLY A 19 9.72 10.17 -33.57
CA GLY A 19 10.01 8.75 -33.79
C GLY A 19 10.21 7.99 -32.48
N ASP A 20 10.31 6.66 -32.58
CA ASP A 20 10.61 5.79 -31.45
C ASP A 20 11.85 6.24 -30.68
N ILE A 21 11.75 6.22 -29.35
CA ILE A 21 12.83 6.59 -28.44
C ILE A 21 13.36 5.33 -27.77
N THR A 22 14.66 5.08 -27.90
CA THR A 22 15.34 4.04 -27.13
C THR A 22 16.30 4.68 -26.13
N VAL A 23 16.12 4.40 -24.84
CA VAL A 23 17.02 4.83 -23.76
C VAL A 23 17.78 3.62 -23.25
N LYS A 24 19.10 3.71 -23.14
CA LYS A 24 19.95 2.64 -22.58
C LYS A 24 20.81 3.17 -21.45
N ALA A 25 21.17 2.30 -20.52
CA ALA A 25 22.20 2.62 -19.54
C ALA A 25 23.53 2.91 -20.27
N SER A 26 24.18 4.03 -19.95
CA SER A 26 25.50 4.32 -20.51
C SER A 26 26.59 3.54 -19.78
N GLY A 27 27.79 3.49 -20.36
CA GLY A 27 28.98 2.97 -19.66
C GLY A 27 29.50 3.87 -18.53
N THR A 28 28.88 5.05 -18.34
CA THR A 28 29.23 6.06 -17.34
C THR A 28 28.11 6.12 -16.30
N GLU A 29 28.47 6.06 -15.01
CA GLU A 29 27.51 6.12 -13.91
C GLU A 29 26.66 7.41 -13.95
N GLY A 30 25.35 7.29 -13.73
CA GLY A 30 24.42 8.41 -13.71
C GLY A 30 24.07 9.02 -15.08
N LYS A 31 24.36 8.31 -16.18
CA LYS A 31 24.06 8.76 -17.55
C LYS A 31 23.38 7.69 -18.38
N ASN A 32 22.53 8.15 -19.30
CA ASN A 32 21.90 7.34 -20.33
C ASN A 32 22.53 7.58 -21.70
N THR A 33 22.28 6.67 -22.62
CA THR A 33 22.43 6.92 -24.07
C THR A 33 21.07 6.80 -24.75
N VAL A 34 20.69 7.82 -25.52
CA VAL A 34 19.38 7.91 -26.16
C VAL A 34 19.52 7.83 -27.68
N SER A 35 18.61 7.08 -28.32
CA SER A 35 18.52 6.98 -29.77
C SER A 35 17.12 7.36 -30.23
N GLN A 36 17.04 8.24 -31.25
CA GLN A 36 15.79 8.62 -31.91
C GLN A 36 16.07 9.03 -33.36
N GLY A 37 15.41 8.39 -34.32
CA GLY A 37 15.64 8.64 -35.75
C GLY A 37 17.13 8.52 -36.13
N ASN A 38 17.70 9.61 -36.63
CA ASN A 38 19.12 9.71 -37.04
C ASN A 38 20.09 9.95 -35.87
N LYS A 39 19.60 10.36 -34.69
CA LYS A 39 20.42 10.47 -33.47
C LYS A 39 20.59 9.07 -32.89
N LYS A 40 21.82 8.60 -32.79
CA LYS A 40 22.16 7.27 -32.26
C LYS A 40 23.08 7.40 -31.07
N ASP A 41 22.70 6.72 -29.98
CA ASP A 41 23.44 6.58 -28.73
C ASP A 41 24.03 7.92 -28.21
N VAL A 42 23.20 8.98 -28.19
CA VAL A 42 23.55 10.30 -27.65
C VAL A 42 23.60 10.22 -26.14
N GLU A 43 24.74 10.57 -25.54
CA GLU A 43 24.88 10.57 -24.08
C GLU A 43 24.08 11.72 -23.44
N ASP A 44 23.33 11.39 -22.39
CA ASP A 44 22.40 12.29 -21.71
C ASP A 44 22.47 12.07 -20.19
N THR A 45 22.43 13.16 -19.43
CA THR A 45 22.52 13.16 -17.96
C THR A 45 21.16 13.28 -17.28
N ASN A 46 20.13 13.76 -17.98
CA ASN A 46 18.77 13.86 -17.44
C ASN A 46 17.78 13.74 -18.60
N THR A 47 17.52 12.50 -18.99
CA THR A 47 16.65 12.19 -20.12
C THR A 47 15.20 12.54 -19.79
N ILE A 48 14.68 13.58 -20.46
CA ILE A 48 13.27 13.98 -20.39
C ILE A 48 12.59 13.54 -21.68
N ILE A 49 11.45 12.84 -21.56
CA ILE A 49 10.64 12.42 -22.70
C ILE A 49 9.26 13.06 -22.59
N THR A 50 8.81 13.71 -23.66
CA THR A 50 7.56 14.48 -23.71
C THR A 50 6.84 14.31 -25.05
N GLY A 51 5.61 14.82 -25.13
CA GLY A 51 4.84 14.94 -26.37
C GLY A 51 3.77 13.85 -26.52
N THR A 52 3.11 13.83 -27.68
CA THR A 52 2.00 12.90 -27.97
C THR A 52 2.28 12.11 -29.24
N SER A 53 2.08 10.79 -29.21
CA SER A 53 2.19 9.93 -30.40
C SER A 53 1.23 8.77 -30.39
N ASN A 54 0.72 8.42 -31.57
CA ASN A 54 -0.04 7.20 -31.86
C ASN A 54 0.73 6.22 -32.79
N GLU A 55 1.97 6.56 -33.14
CA GLU A 55 2.81 5.80 -34.08
C GLU A 55 4.10 5.29 -33.41
N ASN A 56 4.56 5.95 -32.35
CA ASN A 56 5.87 5.71 -31.75
C ASN A 56 5.74 5.10 -30.35
N THR A 57 6.84 4.53 -29.83
CA THR A 57 6.93 3.94 -28.49
C THR A 57 8.23 4.33 -27.79
N VAL A 58 8.29 4.04 -26.49
CA VAL A 58 9.52 4.13 -25.69
C VAL A 58 10.05 2.74 -25.37
N THR A 59 11.32 2.50 -25.66
CA THR A 59 12.04 1.30 -25.24
C THR A 59 13.14 1.67 -24.27
N ILE A 60 13.18 1.03 -23.10
CA ILE A 60 14.26 1.17 -22.13
C ILE A 60 15.07 -0.13 -22.11
N ASP A 61 16.38 -0.03 -22.30
CA ASP A 61 17.32 -1.14 -22.28
C ASP A 61 18.25 -1.03 -21.06
N THR A 62 17.98 -1.87 -20.07
CA THR A 62 18.73 -1.97 -18.82
C THR A 62 19.78 -3.09 -18.84
N SER A 63 20.06 -3.68 -20.01
CA SER A 63 21.02 -4.79 -20.13
C SER A 63 22.45 -4.44 -19.68
N LYS A 64 22.77 -3.14 -19.65
CA LYS A 64 24.09 -2.62 -19.25
C LYS A 64 24.09 -1.89 -17.91
N GLY A 65 22.95 -1.75 -17.24
CA GLY A 65 22.85 -1.01 -15.98
C GLY A 65 21.47 -0.41 -15.77
N ASN A 66 21.38 0.50 -14.78
CA ASN A 66 20.14 1.19 -14.45
C ASN A 66 19.88 2.34 -15.41
N VAL A 67 18.61 2.65 -15.63
CA VAL A 67 18.16 3.77 -16.47
C VAL A 67 17.21 4.66 -15.69
N ASP A 68 17.48 5.96 -15.67
CA ASP A 68 16.62 6.95 -15.04
C ASP A 68 16.04 7.87 -16.12
N VAL A 69 14.71 8.02 -16.16
CA VAL A 69 14.01 8.88 -17.12
C VAL A 69 12.98 9.76 -16.42
N THR A 70 12.72 10.93 -17.01
CA THR A 70 11.58 11.78 -16.64
C THR A 70 10.55 11.74 -17.76
N PHE A 71 9.30 11.49 -17.41
CA PHE A 71 8.15 11.65 -18.31
C PHE A 71 7.49 12.99 -17.99
N ASP A 72 7.36 13.84 -19.00
CA ASP A 72 6.84 15.20 -18.91
C ASP A 72 5.71 15.34 -19.93
N ASP A 73 4.45 15.29 -19.48
CA ASP A 73 3.26 15.31 -20.35
C ASP A 73 3.35 14.30 -21.53
N LEU A 74 3.91 13.11 -21.28
CA LEU A 74 4.11 12.07 -22.28
C LEU A 74 2.83 11.28 -22.53
N ASN A 75 2.33 11.30 -23.76
CA ASN A 75 1.14 10.57 -24.17
C ASN A 75 1.40 9.63 -25.36
N ILE A 76 1.27 8.32 -25.15
CA ILE A 76 1.47 7.29 -26.16
C ILE A 76 0.21 6.44 -26.28
N ASP A 77 -0.36 6.39 -27.49
CA ASP A 77 -1.48 5.51 -27.82
C ASP A 77 -1.05 4.43 -28.82
N ALA A 78 -0.74 3.24 -28.32
CA ALA A 78 -0.41 2.08 -29.13
C ALA A 78 -1.61 1.20 -29.47
N SER A 79 -2.85 1.62 -29.17
CA SER A 79 -4.06 0.78 -29.25
C SER A 79 -4.33 0.15 -30.62
N SER A 80 -3.85 0.75 -31.70
CA SER A 80 -3.96 0.24 -33.07
C SER A 80 -2.93 -0.85 -33.41
N ARG A 81 -2.00 -1.15 -32.49
CA ARG A 81 -0.84 -2.02 -32.67
C ARG A 81 -0.88 -3.24 -31.73
N LYS A 82 0.21 -4.00 -31.66
CA LYS A 82 0.35 -5.21 -30.84
C LYS A 82 1.60 -5.17 -29.95
N GLU A 83 1.84 -4.00 -29.36
CA GLU A 83 3.02 -3.74 -28.53
C GLU A 83 2.66 -2.82 -27.37
N ALA A 84 3.51 -2.80 -26.34
CA ALA A 84 3.35 -1.89 -25.22
C ALA A 84 3.70 -0.45 -25.63
N ALA A 85 3.06 0.54 -25.00
CA ALA A 85 3.44 1.94 -25.20
C ALA A 85 4.87 2.21 -24.69
N MET A 86 5.24 1.53 -23.61
CA MET A 86 6.58 1.49 -23.06
C MET A 86 7.00 0.04 -22.77
N SER A 87 8.19 -0.35 -23.21
CA SER A 87 8.81 -1.62 -22.85
C SER A 87 10.16 -1.45 -22.17
N VAL A 88 10.47 -2.32 -21.20
CA VAL A 88 11.76 -2.41 -20.54
C VAL A 88 12.36 -3.79 -20.78
N THR A 89 13.56 -3.79 -21.35
CA THR A 89 14.36 -4.99 -21.58
C THR A 89 15.59 -4.99 -20.67
N GLY A 90 16.10 -6.18 -20.35
CA GLY A 90 17.18 -6.36 -19.37
C GLY A 90 16.68 -6.50 -17.94
N SER A 91 17.61 -6.83 -17.02
CA SER A 91 17.32 -7.09 -15.60
C SER A 91 17.69 -5.93 -14.67
N GLY A 92 18.17 -4.80 -15.21
CA GLY A 92 18.52 -3.64 -14.41
C GLY A 92 17.28 -2.89 -13.91
N ASN A 93 17.50 -1.87 -13.10
CA ASN A 93 16.42 -1.06 -12.55
C ASN A 93 16.11 0.11 -13.48
N THR A 94 14.82 0.39 -13.66
CA THR A 94 14.35 1.60 -14.34
C THR A 94 13.69 2.52 -13.33
N THR A 95 14.14 3.77 -13.27
CA THR A 95 13.48 4.82 -12.51
C THR A 95 12.71 5.73 -13.46
N ILE A 96 11.44 5.96 -13.15
CA ILE A 96 10.57 6.89 -13.85
C ILE A 96 10.22 8.02 -12.88
N LYS A 97 10.60 9.24 -13.22
CA LYS A 97 10.13 10.46 -12.57
C LYS A 97 8.97 11.01 -13.39
N LEU A 98 7.85 11.26 -12.73
CA LEU A 98 6.67 11.85 -13.34
C LEU A 98 6.73 13.37 -13.17
N ASP A 99 6.50 14.07 -14.25
CA ASP A 99 6.22 15.50 -14.34
C ASP A 99 4.98 15.65 -15.24
N GLY A 100 4.00 16.43 -14.79
CA GLY A 100 2.75 16.62 -15.54
C GLY A 100 1.89 15.34 -15.67
N ASP A 101 1.08 15.27 -16.72
CA ASP A 101 0.08 14.22 -16.93
C ASP A 101 0.45 13.25 -18.05
N ASN A 102 0.90 12.05 -17.65
CA ASN A 102 1.46 11.06 -18.56
C ASN A 102 0.47 9.92 -18.83
N HIS A 103 0.30 9.53 -20.09
CA HIS A 103 -0.66 8.50 -20.53
C HIS A 103 0.01 7.48 -21.45
N LEU A 104 0.01 6.20 -21.06
CA LEU A 104 0.63 5.12 -21.82
C LEU A 104 -0.41 4.01 -22.06
N THR A 105 -0.92 3.95 -23.29
CA THR A 105 -1.95 2.96 -23.70
C THR A 105 -1.33 1.89 -24.59
N GLY A 106 -1.36 0.65 -24.13
CA GLY A 106 -0.87 -0.52 -24.86
C GLY A 106 -1.75 -0.91 -26.05
N GLY A 107 -1.14 -1.61 -27.00
CA GLY A 107 -1.80 -2.24 -28.13
C GLY A 107 -2.64 -3.45 -27.76
N ASN A 108 -3.29 -4.08 -28.74
CA ASN A 108 -4.16 -5.24 -28.55
C ASN A 108 -3.48 -6.34 -27.72
N GLY A 109 -4.09 -6.67 -26.58
CA GLY A 109 -3.58 -7.63 -25.58
C GLY A 109 -2.23 -7.27 -24.93
N SER A 110 -1.71 -6.07 -25.18
CA SER A 110 -0.39 -5.62 -24.73
C SER A 110 -0.52 -4.65 -23.56
N SER A 111 0.47 -4.66 -22.66
CA SER A 111 0.43 -3.81 -21.48
C SER A 111 0.65 -2.33 -21.82
N GLY A 112 0.18 -1.41 -20.97
CA GLY A 112 0.56 0.00 -21.08
C GLY A 112 2.06 0.19 -20.88
N ILE A 113 2.56 -0.40 -19.78
CA ILE A 113 3.99 -0.55 -19.48
C ILE A 113 4.30 -2.03 -19.30
N ASP A 114 5.29 -2.53 -20.03
CA ASP A 114 5.78 -3.90 -19.88
C ASP A 114 7.25 -3.92 -19.46
N SER A 115 7.55 -4.46 -18.28
CA SER A 115 8.90 -4.56 -17.75
C SER A 115 9.17 -5.94 -17.17
N ILE A 116 10.19 -6.63 -17.66
CA ILE A 116 10.69 -7.83 -17.00
C ILE A 116 11.55 -7.51 -15.77
N GLY A 117 12.15 -6.31 -15.75
CA GLY A 117 12.99 -5.80 -14.67
C GLY A 117 12.20 -5.05 -13.61
N SER A 118 12.93 -4.37 -12.72
CA SER A 118 12.37 -3.58 -11.62
C SER A 118 12.02 -2.17 -12.07
N LEU A 119 10.82 -1.70 -11.72
CA LEU A 119 10.39 -0.33 -11.92
C LEU A 119 10.34 0.42 -10.59
N THR A 120 10.84 1.65 -10.59
CA THR A 120 10.66 2.61 -9.51
C THR A 120 9.98 3.87 -10.05
N ILE A 121 8.88 4.29 -9.43
CA ILE A 121 8.11 5.46 -9.84
C ILE A 121 8.17 6.54 -8.75
N TYR A 122 8.52 7.75 -9.16
CA TYR A 122 8.45 8.97 -8.35
C TYR A 122 7.51 9.97 -9.01
N GLY A 123 6.78 10.72 -8.22
CA GLY A 123 5.97 11.84 -8.69
C GLY A 123 5.62 12.77 -7.53
N GLY A 124 5.48 14.06 -7.83
CA GLY A 124 4.89 15.04 -6.93
C GLY A 124 3.37 14.89 -6.82
N GLU A 125 2.75 15.76 -6.03
CA GLU A 125 1.30 15.69 -5.75
C GLU A 125 0.42 15.87 -7.00
N ASN A 126 0.91 16.62 -8.00
CA ASN A 126 0.19 16.92 -9.23
C ASN A 126 0.64 16.10 -10.44
N ASP A 127 1.62 15.21 -10.27
CA ASP A 127 2.18 14.43 -11.36
C ASP A 127 1.45 13.09 -11.46
N SER A 128 1.08 12.70 -12.68
CA SER A 128 0.29 11.50 -12.92
C SER A 128 0.85 10.61 -14.00
N LEU A 129 0.58 9.31 -13.83
CA LEU A 129 0.81 8.26 -14.80
C LEU A 129 -0.46 7.44 -14.96
N THR A 130 -1.05 7.47 -16.15
CA THR A 130 -2.13 6.57 -16.55
C THR A 130 -1.57 5.50 -17.49
N ALA A 131 -1.42 4.28 -16.99
CA ALA A 131 -0.96 3.14 -17.76
C ALA A 131 -2.16 2.21 -18.04
N LYS A 132 -2.50 2.03 -19.32
CA LYS A 132 -3.68 1.27 -19.74
C LYS A 132 -3.28 0.11 -20.64
N GLY A 133 -3.64 -1.10 -20.25
CA GLY A 133 -3.52 -2.27 -21.09
C GLY A 133 -4.51 -2.22 -22.25
N GLY A 134 -4.08 -2.68 -23.42
CA GLY A 134 -4.95 -2.73 -24.59
C GLY A 134 -5.93 -3.89 -24.52
N SER A 135 -7.04 -3.75 -25.24
CA SER A 135 -8.08 -4.76 -25.26
C SER A 135 -7.65 -6.00 -26.05
N GLY A 136 -7.96 -7.19 -25.53
CA GLY A 136 -7.71 -8.45 -26.21
C GLY A 136 -8.89 -8.86 -27.09
N ALA A 137 -9.03 -8.28 -28.29
CA ALA A 137 -10.17 -8.61 -29.17
C ALA A 137 -10.25 -10.12 -29.50
N ASP A 138 -9.11 -10.80 -29.56
CA ASP A 138 -8.97 -12.23 -29.86
C ASP A 138 -8.31 -13.03 -28.71
N GLY A 139 -8.25 -12.47 -27.49
CA GLY A 139 -7.52 -13.08 -26.37
C GLY A 139 -7.59 -12.28 -25.08
N SER A 140 -6.66 -12.48 -24.16
CA SER A 140 -6.64 -11.76 -22.89
C SER A 140 -6.34 -10.27 -23.06
N GLY A 141 -6.88 -9.45 -22.17
CA GLY A 141 -6.50 -8.04 -22.10
C GLY A 141 -5.07 -7.85 -21.57
N GLY A 142 -4.40 -6.80 -22.04
CA GLY A 142 -3.08 -6.43 -21.53
C GLY A 142 -3.13 -5.85 -20.12
N ASP A 143 -2.04 -5.89 -19.36
CA ASP A 143 -1.99 -5.30 -18.02
C ASP A 143 -1.83 -3.76 -18.12
N GLY A 144 -2.29 -3.00 -17.11
CA GLY A 144 -1.96 -1.58 -17.03
C GLY A 144 -0.45 -1.40 -16.91
N ILE A 145 0.11 -1.97 -15.84
CA ILE A 145 1.54 -2.07 -15.58
C ILE A 145 1.89 -3.53 -15.32
N HIS A 146 2.74 -4.11 -16.16
CA HIS A 146 3.39 -5.39 -15.90
C HIS A 146 4.86 -5.15 -15.53
N SER A 147 5.28 -5.70 -14.39
CA SER A 147 6.65 -5.53 -13.91
C SER A 147 7.22 -6.79 -13.25
N GLY A 148 8.54 -6.94 -13.24
CA GLY A 148 9.22 -7.94 -12.41
C GLY A 148 9.18 -7.57 -10.92
N SER A 149 9.32 -6.27 -10.62
CA SER A 149 9.13 -5.68 -9.29
C SER A 149 8.72 -4.22 -9.43
N LEU A 150 7.92 -3.70 -8.51
CA LEU A 150 7.46 -2.31 -8.59
C LEU A 150 7.56 -1.62 -7.24
N THR A 151 8.16 -0.44 -7.23
CA THR A 151 8.19 0.48 -6.09
C THR A 151 7.57 1.82 -6.49
N ILE A 152 6.60 2.31 -5.72
CA ILE A 152 5.94 3.59 -5.95
C ILE A 152 6.18 4.49 -4.74
N TYR A 153 6.85 5.63 -4.95
CA TYR A 153 7.18 6.60 -3.91
C TYR A 153 6.26 7.84 -3.88
N GLY A 154 5.43 8.06 -4.89
CA GLY A 154 4.59 9.24 -4.98
C GLY A 154 3.88 9.36 -6.33
N GLY A 155 3.21 10.49 -6.55
CA GLY A 155 2.38 10.73 -7.73
C GLY A 155 1.02 10.05 -7.69
N THR A 156 0.24 10.30 -8.74
CA THR A 156 -1.00 9.55 -9.01
C THR A 156 -0.77 8.51 -10.09
N VAL A 157 -0.84 7.23 -9.74
CA VAL A 157 -0.67 6.11 -10.67
C VAL A 157 -2.02 5.44 -10.94
N ASN A 158 -2.55 5.63 -12.14
CA ASN A 158 -3.77 4.99 -12.63
C ASN A 158 -3.41 3.81 -13.54
N ALA A 159 -3.49 2.59 -13.03
CA ALA A 159 -3.13 1.38 -13.77
C ALA A 159 -4.41 0.59 -14.12
N ASN A 160 -4.74 0.54 -15.41
CA ASN A 160 -5.99 -0.05 -15.91
C ASN A 160 -5.70 -1.24 -16.81
N GLY A 161 -6.13 -2.43 -16.40
CA GLY A 161 -6.10 -3.62 -17.23
C GLY A 161 -7.05 -3.51 -18.43
N GLY A 162 -6.64 -4.09 -19.54
CA GLY A 162 -7.44 -4.20 -20.74
C GLY A 162 -8.58 -5.21 -20.55
N ASN A 163 -9.74 -4.92 -21.14
CA ASN A 163 -10.80 -5.91 -21.26
C ASN A 163 -10.46 -6.89 -22.37
N CYS A 164 -10.91 -8.13 -22.28
CA CYS A 164 -10.87 -9.06 -23.40
C CYS A 164 -12.18 -9.05 -24.21
N GLY A 165 -12.17 -9.70 -25.36
CA GLY A 165 -13.34 -9.92 -26.21
C GLY A 165 -14.20 -11.11 -25.78
N ASP A 166 -15.20 -11.44 -26.61
CA ASP A 166 -16.26 -12.43 -26.31
C ASP A 166 -15.81 -13.91 -26.41
N GLY A 167 -14.50 -14.16 -26.48
CA GLY A 167 -13.92 -15.50 -26.60
C GLY A 167 -14.02 -16.33 -25.32
N ASN A 168 -13.88 -17.65 -25.44
CA ASN A 168 -13.63 -18.52 -24.29
C ASN A 168 -12.18 -18.33 -23.80
N TYR A 169 -11.91 -18.55 -22.50
CA TYR A 169 -10.57 -18.39 -21.90
C TYR A 169 -9.98 -17.00 -22.16
N SER A 170 -10.84 -15.99 -22.13
CA SER A 170 -10.49 -14.61 -22.42
C SER A 170 -10.53 -13.86 -21.10
N ASP A 171 -9.36 -13.65 -20.51
CA ASP A 171 -9.23 -13.02 -19.20
C ASP A 171 -8.99 -11.52 -19.35
N GLY A 172 -9.56 -10.74 -18.43
CA GLY A 172 -9.19 -9.34 -18.29
C GLY A 172 -7.74 -9.18 -17.82
N GLY A 173 -7.05 -8.17 -18.33
CA GLY A 173 -5.71 -7.81 -17.83
C GLY A 173 -5.78 -7.25 -16.42
N SER A 174 -4.69 -7.34 -15.65
CA SER A 174 -4.62 -6.74 -14.33
C SER A 174 -4.35 -5.23 -14.41
N GLY A 175 -4.76 -4.47 -13.40
CA GLY A 175 -4.32 -3.09 -13.26
C GLY A 175 -2.80 -3.04 -13.10
N ILE A 176 -2.29 -3.66 -12.04
CA ILE A 176 -0.87 -3.87 -11.77
C ILE A 176 -0.59 -5.36 -11.64
N ARG A 177 0.41 -5.86 -12.37
CA ARG A 177 0.87 -7.25 -12.31
C ARG A 177 2.36 -7.33 -12.02
N ILE A 178 2.71 -8.01 -10.93
CA ILE A 178 4.10 -8.30 -10.55
C ILE A 178 4.41 -9.77 -10.74
N SER A 179 5.33 -10.09 -11.66
CA SER A 179 5.57 -11.47 -12.10
C SER A 179 6.62 -12.22 -11.29
N SER A 180 7.53 -11.53 -10.59
CA SER A 180 8.71 -12.18 -9.98
C SER A 180 8.91 -11.86 -8.50
N HIS A 181 9.00 -10.58 -8.12
CA HIS A 181 9.44 -10.16 -6.78
C HIS A 181 8.30 -9.49 -6.00
N SER A 182 8.55 -8.31 -5.43
CA SER A 182 7.60 -7.62 -4.55
C SER A 182 7.01 -6.37 -5.20
N LEU A 183 5.82 -6.01 -4.71
CA LEU A 183 5.26 -4.68 -4.85
C LEU A 183 5.44 -3.92 -3.53
N THR A 184 5.99 -2.71 -3.61
CA THR A 184 6.06 -1.80 -2.46
C THR A 184 5.45 -0.46 -2.82
N ILE A 185 4.43 -0.04 -2.05
CA ILE A 185 3.81 1.28 -2.15
C ILE A 185 4.15 2.04 -0.87
N TYR A 186 4.84 3.14 -1.07
CA TYR A 186 5.38 3.97 -0.01
C TYR A 186 4.51 5.21 0.20
N ASP A 187 4.07 5.85 -0.89
CA ASP A 187 3.18 7.02 -0.85
C ASP A 187 2.46 7.20 -2.20
N GLY A 188 1.69 8.28 -2.32
CA GLY A 188 0.96 8.65 -3.53
C GLY A 188 -0.45 8.07 -3.59
N THR A 189 -1.11 8.24 -4.73
CA THR A 189 -2.43 7.67 -5.00
C THR A 189 -2.30 6.60 -6.08
N VAL A 190 -2.60 5.35 -5.76
CA VAL A 190 -2.55 4.22 -6.70
C VAL A 190 -3.96 3.72 -6.96
N ASN A 191 -4.46 3.94 -8.17
CA ASN A 191 -5.75 3.43 -8.64
C ASN A 191 -5.50 2.28 -9.61
N ALA A 192 -5.68 1.05 -9.17
CA ALA A 192 -5.41 -0.15 -9.95
C ALA A 192 -6.72 -0.89 -10.25
N LYS A 193 -7.09 -0.99 -11.53
CA LYS A 193 -8.34 -1.59 -11.97
C LYS A 193 -8.08 -2.75 -12.93
N GLY A 194 -8.59 -3.92 -12.59
CA GLY A 194 -8.61 -5.06 -13.49
C GLY A 194 -9.59 -4.85 -14.65
N GLY A 195 -9.21 -5.35 -15.83
CA GLY A 195 -10.07 -5.46 -16.98
C GLY A 195 -11.13 -6.52 -16.78
N ASN A 196 -12.26 -6.39 -17.47
CA ASN A 196 -13.30 -7.40 -17.43
C ASN A 196 -12.94 -8.60 -18.32
N GLY A 197 -13.30 -9.78 -17.83
CA GLY A 197 -13.32 -11.02 -18.59
C GLY A 197 -14.47 -11.02 -19.60
N GLY A 198 -14.34 -11.88 -20.61
CA GLY A 198 -15.27 -11.99 -21.73
C GLY A 198 -16.53 -12.74 -21.35
N ASP A 199 -17.53 -12.69 -22.23
CA ASP A 199 -18.81 -13.38 -22.04
C ASP A 199 -18.71 -14.91 -22.25
N GLY A 200 -17.57 -15.39 -22.76
CA GLY A 200 -17.29 -16.80 -22.97
C GLY A 200 -17.14 -17.62 -21.68
N ASN A 201 -16.99 -18.94 -21.85
CA ASN A 201 -16.73 -19.85 -20.74
C ASN A 201 -15.30 -19.68 -20.21
N TYR A 202 -15.15 -19.77 -18.89
CA TYR A 202 -13.86 -19.70 -18.19
C TYR A 202 -13.09 -18.40 -18.46
N SER A 203 -13.81 -17.30 -18.53
CA SER A 203 -13.26 -15.96 -18.78
C SER A 203 -13.27 -15.15 -17.49
N ASP A 204 -12.12 -14.99 -16.87
CA ASP A 204 -11.98 -14.38 -15.55
C ASP A 204 -11.76 -12.86 -15.64
N GLY A 205 -12.21 -12.15 -14.61
CA GLY A 205 -11.85 -10.74 -14.44
C GLY A 205 -10.38 -10.60 -14.05
N GLY A 206 -9.70 -9.58 -14.58
CA GLY A 206 -8.34 -9.24 -14.17
C GLY A 206 -8.31 -8.71 -12.73
N SER A 207 -7.19 -8.88 -12.02
CA SER A 207 -7.07 -8.33 -10.66
C SER A 207 -6.82 -6.82 -10.69
N GLY A 208 -7.22 -6.11 -9.64
CA GLY A 208 -6.77 -4.72 -9.44
C GLY A 208 -5.25 -4.69 -9.32
N ILE A 209 -4.73 -5.38 -8.31
CA ILE A 209 -3.29 -5.61 -8.08
C ILE A 209 -3.05 -7.11 -7.92
N SER A 210 -2.10 -7.67 -8.67
CA SER A 210 -1.67 -9.06 -8.57
C SER A 210 -0.15 -9.14 -8.39
N SER A 211 0.33 -9.86 -7.38
CA SER A 211 1.76 -10.08 -7.14
C SER A 211 2.10 -11.55 -6.90
N ASN A 212 3.07 -12.06 -7.63
CA ASN A 212 3.61 -13.41 -7.40
C ASN A 212 4.51 -13.49 -6.14
N GLY A 213 5.03 -12.37 -5.65
CA GLY A 213 5.72 -12.30 -4.37
C GLY A 213 4.95 -11.50 -3.34
N SER A 214 5.66 -10.88 -2.40
CA SER A 214 5.03 -10.14 -1.30
C SER A 214 4.55 -8.75 -1.72
N LEU A 215 3.59 -8.22 -0.99
CA LEU A 215 3.01 -6.89 -1.21
C LEU A 215 3.07 -6.09 0.09
N ALA A 216 3.68 -4.92 0.04
CA ALA A 216 3.79 -3.99 1.16
C ALA A 216 3.21 -2.62 0.82
N ILE A 217 2.33 -2.12 1.67
CA ILE A 217 1.76 -0.77 1.58
C ILE A 217 2.07 -0.08 2.91
N SER A 218 2.87 0.98 2.86
CA SER A 218 3.35 1.70 4.05
C SER A 218 2.94 3.16 4.10
N GLY A 219 2.22 3.65 3.09
CA GLY A 219 1.67 5.00 3.04
C GLY A 219 0.80 5.19 1.80
N GLY A 220 0.34 6.43 1.57
CA GLY A 220 -0.51 6.78 0.44
C GLY A 220 -1.94 6.21 0.49
N THR A 221 -2.63 6.36 -0.64
CA THR A 221 -3.97 5.83 -0.88
C THR A 221 -3.92 4.79 -1.99
N VAL A 222 -4.44 3.59 -1.75
CA VAL A 222 -4.49 2.49 -2.73
C VAL A 222 -5.94 2.09 -2.95
N ASN A 223 -6.42 2.26 -4.18
CA ASN A 223 -7.74 1.82 -4.63
C ASN A 223 -7.57 0.70 -5.66
N ALA A 224 -7.77 -0.54 -5.24
CA ALA A 224 -7.61 -1.72 -6.07
C ALA A 224 -8.97 -2.37 -6.34
N THR A 225 -9.37 -2.48 -7.60
CA THR A 225 -10.67 -3.06 -7.99
C THR A 225 -10.48 -4.16 -9.03
N GLY A 226 -10.94 -5.36 -8.71
CA GLY A 226 -10.98 -6.47 -9.64
C GLY A 226 -12.00 -6.27 -10.77
N GLY A 227 -11.69 -6.82 -11.93
CA GLY A 227 -12.58 -6.87 -13.08
C GLY A 227 -13.69 -7.88 -12.89
N LYS A 228 -14.81 -7.69 -13.58
CA LYS A 228 -15.92 -8.65 -13.58
C LYS A 228 -15.63 -9.76 -14.59
N SER A 229 -16.20 -10.95 -14.38
CA SER A 229 -16.32 -11.92 -15.49
C SER A 229 -17.59 -11.65 -16.31
N GLY A 230 -17.53 -11.92 -17.62
CA GLY A 230 -18.67 -11.73 -18.53
C GLY A 230 -19.65 -12.90 -18.57
N GLY A 231 -19.30 -14.08 -18.02
CA GLY A 231 -20.16 -15.27 -18.07
C GLY A 231 -19.86 -16.33 -17.02
N GLY A 232 -19.04 -17.32 -17.39
CA GLY A 232 -18.76 -18.51 -16.59
C GLY A 232 -17.51 -18.45 -15.71
N GLY A 233 -16.80 -17.31 -15.67
CA GLY A 233 -15.56 -17.15 -14.92
C GLY A 233 -15.75 -16.56 -13.53
N SER A 234 -14.64 -16.42 -12.82
CA SER A 234 -14.54 -15.75 -11.51
C SER A 234 -14.29 -14.25 -11.68
N GLY A 235 -14.74 -13.48 -10.71
CA GLY A 235 -14.33 -12.08 -10.63
C GLY A 235 -12.85 -11.98 -10.25
N GLY A 236 -12.18 -10.93 -10.73
CA GLY A 236 -10.80 -10.66 -10.33
C GLY A 236 -10.72 -10.19 -8.88
N ASP A 237 -9.62 -10.49 -8.19
CA ASP A 237 -9.41 -10.01 -6.83
C ASP A 237 -9.11 -8.49 -6.84
N GLY A 238 -9.47 -7.78 -5.78
CA GLY A 238 -9.04 -6.39 -5.58
C GLY A 238 -7.52 -6.33 -5.46
N ILE A 239 -6.99 -6.99 -4.42
CA ILE A 239 -5.56 -7.22 -4.20
C ILE A 239 -5.32 -8.72 -4.05
N CYS A 240 -4.39 -9.28 -4.82
CA CYS A 240 -3.95 -10.66 -4.70
C CYS A 240 -2.42 -10.74 -4.61
N SER A 241 -1.93 -11.52 -3.64
CA SER A 241 -0.51 -11.83 -3.48
C SER A 241 -0.33 -13.31 -3.20
N ASN A 242 0.57 -13.99 -3.90
CA ASN A 242 0.97 -15.35 -3.57
C ASN A 242 1.89 -15.39 -2.33
N GLY A 243 2.59 -14.28 -2.05
CA GLY A 243 3.35 -14.06 -0.83
C GLY A 243 2.47 -13.54 0.31
N GLY A 244 3.06 -12.74 1.20
CA GLY A 244 2.32 -12.05 2.27
C GLY A 244 1.88 -10.64 1.88
N VAL A 245 0.84 -10.16 2.55
CA VAL A 245 0.35 -8.78 2.44
C VAL A 245 0.60 -8.04 3.76
N THR A 246 1.31 -6.92 3.70
CA THR A 246 1.60 -6.05 4.84
C THR A 246 1.08 -4.65 4.60
N ILE A 247 0.24 -4.14 5.51
CA ILE A 247 -0.32 -2.80 5.47
C ILE A 247 0.05 -2.06 6.77
N SER A 248 0.68 -0.90 6.63
CA SER A 248 1.21 -0.09 7.74
C SER A 248 1.31 1.40 7.41
N GLY A 249 1.91 2.20 8.31
CA GLY A 249 2.31 3.60 8.14
C GLY A 249 1.18 4.60 7.86
N GLY A 250 -0.02 4.32 8.35
CA GLY A 250 -1.19 5.19 8.18
C GLY A 250 -1.72 5.24 6.74
N SER A 251 -1.49 4.20 5.95
CA SER A 251 -2.03 4.07 4.58
C SER A 251 -3.56 3.92 4.56
N THR A 252 -4.18 4.31 3.44
CA THR A 252 -5.61 4.04 3.17
C THR A 252 -5.74 3.06 2.02
N VAL A 253 -6.28 1.87 2.27
CA VAL A 253 -6.40 0.80 1.28
C VAL A 253 -7.87 0.45 1.08
N THR A 254 -8.36 0.61 -0.13
CA THR A 254 -9.67 0.13 -0.56
C THR A 254 -9.48 -0.95 -1.61
N ALA A 255 -9.87 -2.18 -1.30
CA ALA A 255 -9.73 -3.34 -2.16
C ALA A 255 -11.09 -3.98 -2.41
N ASN A 256 -11.56 -3.95 -3.66
CA ASN A 256 -12.86 -4.49 -4.05
C ASN A 256 -12.66 -5.64 -5.04
N GLY A 257 -13.13 -6.83 -4.70
CA GLY A 257 -13.24 -7.93 -5.64
C GLY A 257 -14.25 -7.64 -6.74
N GLY A 258 -13.97 -8.13 -7.93
CA GLY A 258 -14.88 -8.09 -9.06
C GLY A 258 -15.98 -9.14 -8.91
N ASN A 259 -17.11 -8.92 -9.58
CA ASN A 259 -18.19 -9.90 -9.59
C ASN A 259 -17.81 -11.11 -10.43
N GLY A 260 -18.09 -12.30 -9.90
CA GLY A 260 -18.10 -13.54 -10.66
C GLY A 260 -19.49 -13.76 -11.23
N GLY A 261 -19.57 -14.14 -12.50
CA GLY A 261 -20.83 -14.55 -13.13
C GLY A 261 -21.33 -15.86 -12.53
N SER A 262 -21.05 -16.99 -13.20
CA SER A 262 -21.52 -18.30 -12.72
C SER A 262 -20.70 -18.93 -11.59
N LEU A 263 -19.50 -18.40 -11.30
CA LEU A 263 -18.58 -18.94 -10.31
C LEU A 263 -18.48 -18.06 -9.05
N VAL A 264 -17.27 -17.67 -8.67
CA VAL A 264 -16.95 -17.01 -7.41
C VAL A 264 -16.66 -15.55 -7.70
N GLY A 265 -17.20 -14.65 -6.89
CA GLY A 265 -16.71 -13.27 -6.83
C GLY A 265 -15.23 -13.24 -6.41
N GLY A 266 -14.49 -12.25 -6.91
CA GLY A 266 -13.12 -12.03 -6.46
C GLY A 266 -13.09 -11.62 -4.99
N ASP A 267 -11.99 -11.89 -4.31
CA ASP A 267 -11.79 -11.42 -2.94
C ASP A 267 -11.44 -9.93 -2.93
N GLY A 268 -11.74 -9.24 -1.83
CA GLY A 268 -11.22 -7.90 -1.60
C GLY A 268 -9.69 -7.94 -1.51
N ILE A 269 -9.17 -8.68 -0.53
CA ILE A 269 -7.74 -8.96 -0.37
C ILE A 269 -7.50 -10.47 -0.22
N ARG A 270 -6.68 -11.04 -1.09
CA ARG A 270 -6.21 -12.43 -1.03
C ARG A 270 -4.70 -12.50 -0.81
N SER A 271 -4.29 -13.23 0.22
CA SER A 271 -2.89 -13.48 0.56
C SER A 271 -2.60 -14.98 0.61
N GLY A 272 -1.64 -15.46 -0.16
CA GLY A 272 -1.17 -16.85 -0.13
C GLY A 272 -0.43 -17.17 1.17
N GLY A 273 0.34 -16.20 1.68
CA GLY A 273 0.96 -16.21 3.01
C GLY A 273 0.13 -15.46 4.05
N GLY A 274 0.78 -14.98 5.10
CA GLY A 274 0.14 -14.18 6.15
C GLY A 274 -0.25 -12.78 5.70
N LEU A 275 -1.25 -12.22 6.37
CA LEU A 275 -1.71 -10.85 6.19
C LEU A 275 -1.56 -10.07 7.48
N THR A 276 -0.86 -8.93 7.45
CA THR A 276 -0.63 -8.09 8.62
C THR A 276 -1.14 -6.68 8.38
N VAL A 277 -1.98 -6.19 9.28
CA VAL A 277 -2.40 -4.79 9.36
C VAL A 277 -1.96 -4.24 10.71
N SER A 278 -0.85 -3.51 10.70
CA SER A 278 -0.31 -2.92 11.94
C SER A 278 -0.71 -1.47 12.13
N ASP A 279 -1.13 -0.79 11.06
CA ASP A 279 -1.57 0.60 11.01
C ASP A 279 -2.36 0.86 9.71
N GLY A 280 -2.98 2.04 9.56
CA GLY A 280 -3.76 2.43 8.39
C GLY A 280 -5.25 2.05 8.44
N THR A 281 -5.99 2.44 7.40
CA THR A 281 -7.40 2.08 7.21
C THR A 281 -7.53 1.14 6.02
N VAL A 282 -8.15 -0.02 6.24
CA VAL A 282 -8.37 -1.04 5.22
C VAL A 282 -9.87 -1.24 5.02
N THR A 283 -10.35 -1.09 3.81
CA THR A 283 -11.69 -1.52 3.37
C THR A 283 -11.53 -2.61 2.33
N ALA A 284 -11.92 -3.83 2.66
CA ALA A 284 -11.78 -4.99 1.80
C ALA A 284 -13.17 -5.61 1.56
N LYS A 285 -13.63 -5.60 0.30
CA LYS A 285 -14.96 -6.09 -0.06
C LYS A 285 -14.86 -7.19 -1.10
N GLY A 286 -15.41 -8.36 -0.79
CA GLY A 286 -15.56 -9.42 -1.77
C GLY A 286 -16.57 -9.05 -2.85
N GLY A 287 -16.30 -9.51 -4.06
CA GLY A 287 -17.21 -9.40 -5.19
C GLY A 287 -18.38 -10.39 -5.06
N ASN A 288 -19.47 -10.11 -5.78
CA ASN A 288 -20.64 -10.98 -5.74
C ASN A 288 -20.48 -12.19 -6.69
N GLY A 289 -21.09 -13.32 -6.32
CA GLY A 289 -21.39 -14.41 -7.24
C GLY A 289 -22.81 -14.23 -7.80
N ASP A 290 -22.91 -13.68 -9.01
CA ASP A 290 -24.16 -13.14 -9.56
C ASP A 290 -25.15 -14.24 -10.03
N SER A 291 -24.71 -15.50 -10.17
CA SER A 291 -25.60 -16.63 -10.51
C SER A 291 -26.21 -17.32 -9.29
N LYS A 292 -27.29 -18.09 -9.50
CA LYS A 292 -27.95 -18.90 -8.46
C LYS A 292 -27.02 -19.90 -7.76
N ASP A 293 -25.99 -20.36 -8.45
CA ASP A 293 -25.00 -21.32 -7.92
C ASP A 293 -23.69 -20.62 -7.51
N GLY A 294 -23.63 -19.29 -7.67
CA GLY A 294 -22.44 -18.48 -7.46
C GLY A 294 -22.10 -18.32 -5.98
N TYR A 295 -20.80 -18.12 -5.73
CA TYR A 295 -20.25 -17.88 -4.40
C TYR A 295 -19.78 -16.44 -4.30
N GLY A 296 -20.06 -15.78 -3.17
CA GLY A 296 -19.46 -14.49 -2.89
C GLY A 296 -17.96 -14.64 -2.62
N GLY A 297 -17.15 -13.66 -3.06
CA GLY A 297 -15.75 -13.56 -2.67
C GLY A 297 -15.61 -13.11 -1.22
N ASP A 298 -14.47 -13.38 -0.61
CA ASP A 298 -14.19 -12.98 0.77
C ASP A 298 -13.79 -11.50 0.83
N GLY A 299 -14.06 -10.82 1.95
CA GLY A 299 -13.49 -9.49 2.20
C GLY A 299 -11.97 -9.60 2.30
N ILE A 300 -11.49 -10.39 3.27
CA ILE A 300 -10.07 -10.73 3.45
C ILE A 300 -9.93 -12.24 3.51
N ARG A 301 -9.02 -12.80 2.71
CA ARG A 301 -8.68 -14.23 2.68
C ARG A 301 -7.17 -14.44 2.80
N SER A 302 -6.75 -15.29 3.72
CA SER A 302 -5.33 -15.63 3.91
C SER A 302 -5.09 -17.14 4.03
N GLY A 303 -4.06 -17.61 3.34
CA GLY A 303 -3.51 -18.96 3.52
C GLY A 303 -2.74 -19.13 4.83
N GLY A 304 -2.26 -18.04 5.42
CA GLY A 304 -1.54 -18.02 6.69
C GLY A 304 -2.25 -17.21 7.76
N VAL A 305 -1.48 -16.70 8.73
CA VAL A 305 -2.01 -15.91 9.84
C VAL A 305 -2.49 -14.55 9.37
N VAL A 306 -3.69 -14.16 9.80
CA VAL A 306 -4.18 -12.77 9.73
C VAL A 306 -3.89 -12.10 11.07
N THR A 307 -3.08 -11.05 11.07
CA THR A 307 -2.76 -10.24 12.27
C THR A 307 -3.27 -8.83 12.09
N ILE A 308 -4.14 -8.37 12.98
CA ILE A 308 -4.64 -7.00 13.01
C ILE A 308 -4.31 -6.42 14.39
N SER A 309 -3.45 -5.40 14.40
CA SER A 309 -3.04 -4.72 15.63
C SER A 309 -3.26 -3.21 15.59
N GLY A 310 -3.74 -2.66 14.46
CA GLY A 310 -3.83 -1.21 14.25
C GLY A 310 -5.16 -0.73 13.66
N ASN A 311 -5.41 0.57 13.90
CA ASN A 311 -6.42 1.46 13.30
C ASN A 311 -7.74 0.81 12.86
N THR A 312 -8.07 0.75 11.57
CA THR A 312 -9.42 0.38 11.13
C THR A 312 -9.40 -0.64 10.01
N VAL A 313 -10.14 -1.73 10.17
CA VAL A 313 -10.32 -2.77 9.14
C VAL A 313 -11.81 -3.02 8.95
N ASN A 314 -12.33 -2.75 7.76
CA ASN A 314 -13.69 -3.10 7.34
C ASN A 314 -13.63 -4.17 6.25
N ALA A 315 -13.89 -5.41 6.63
CA ALA A 315 -13.84 -6.58 5.76
C ALA A 315 -15.24 -7.14 5.56
N ALA A 316 -15.75 -7.10 4.33
CA ALA A 316 -17.09 -7.57 4.00
C ALA A 316 -17.04 -8.63 2.89
N GLY A 317 -17.61 -9.79 3.14
CA GLY A 317 -17.81 -10.82 2.13
C GLY A 317 -18.86 -10.40 1.11
N GLY A 318 -18.66 -10.81 -0.14
CA GLY A 318 -19.60 -10.61 -1.23
C GLY A 318 -20.83 -11.50 -1.08
N TYR A 319 -21.92 -11.10 -1.73
CA TYR A 319 -23.13 -11.92 -1.81
C TYR A 319 -22.92 -13.05 -2.81
N GLY A 320 -23.37 -14.26 -2.49
CA GLY A 320 -23.40 -15.35 -3.47
C GLY A 320 -24.83 -15.80 -3.69
N GLY A 321 -25.19 -16.17 -4.92
CA GLY A 321 -26.50 -16.79 -5.14
C GLY A 321 -26.67 -18.10 -4.34
N LYS A 322 -25.60 -18.86 -4.11
CA LYS A 322 -25.61 -20.07 -3.28
C LYS A 322 -25.08 -19.85 -1.88
N VAL A 323 -23.82 -19.39 -1.77
CA VAL A 323 -23.14 -19.14 -0.48
C VAL A 323 -22.45 -17.78 -0.51
N GLY A 324 -22.67 -16.95 0.50
CA GLY A 324 -21.95 -15.68 0.63
C GLY A 324 -20.51 -15.85 1.12
N GLY A 325 -19.64 -14.90 0.79
CA GLY A 325 -18.23 -14.91 1.18
C GLY A 325 -18.02 -14.53 2.65
N TYR A 326 -16.87 -14.86 3.19
CA TYR A 326 -16.49 -14.49 4.56
C TYR A 326 -16.10 -13.02 4.66
N GLY A 327 -16.28 -12.40 5.83
CA GLY A 327 -15.68 -11.10 6.11
C GLY A 327 -14.16 -11.23 6.17
N ILE A 328 -13.66 -12.02 7.13
CA ILE A 328 -12.25 -12.39 7.28
C ILE A 328 -12.13 -13.91 7.35
N CYS A 329 -11.29 -14.49 6.48
CA CYS A 329 -11.02 -15.92 6.42
C CYS A 329 -9.51 -16.19 6.53
N SER A 330 -9.12 -17.06 7.46
CA SER A 330 -7.76 -17.60 7.54
C SER A 330 -7.79 -19.11 7.76
N PHE A 331 -6.96 -19.83 7.03
CA PHE A 331 -6.79 -21.27 7.21
C PHE A 331 -5.83 -21.66 8.34
N ASP A 332 -5.17 -20.69 8.97
CA ASP A 332 -4.30 -20.91 10.13
C ASP A 332 -4.91 -20.24 11.38
N ARG A 333 -4.76 -18.93 11.51
CA ARG A 333 -5.19 -18.14 12.68
C ARG A 333 -5.62 -16.74 12.29
N VAL A 334 -6.67 -16.24 12.93
CA VAL A 334 -6.97 -14.81 13.02
C VAL A 334 -6.58 -14.30 14.40
N ALA A 335 -5.67 -13.34 14.47
CA ALA A 335 -5.24 -12.67 15.68
C ALA A 335 -5.57 -11.18 15.61
N ILE A 336 -6.40 -10.69 16.55
CA ILE A 336 -6.78 -9.28 16.63
C ILE A 336 -6.45 -8.79 18.04
N SER A 337 -5.55 -7.82 18.14
CA SER A 337 -5.05 -7.29 19.43
C SER A 337 -5.37 -5.81 19.67
N GLY A 338 -5.88 -5.11 18.65
CA GLY A 338 -6.21 -3.68 18.73
C GLY A 338 -6.92 -3.18 17.47
N GLY A 339 -7.30 -1.89 17.50
CA GLY A 339 -8.02 -1.22 16.41
C GLY A 339 -9.52 -1.50 16.40
N THR A 340 -10.21 -0.90 15.42
CA THR A 340 -11.63 -1.07 15.10
C THR A 340 -11.75 -2.02 13.91
N VAL A 341 -12.34 -3.19 14.12
CA VAL A 341 -12.53 -4.20 13.09
C VAL A 341 -14.02 -4.44 12.87
N GLU A 342 -14.48 -4.25 11.65
CA GLU A 342 -15.79 -4.69 11.17
C GLU A 342 -15.59 -5.85 10.21
N ALA A 343 -16.14 -7.02 10.55
CA ALA A 343 -16.03 -8.23 9.75
C ALA A 343 -17.43 -8.78 9.47
N ALA A 344 -17.91 -8.65 8.23
CA ALA A 344 -19.25 -9.04 7.84
C ALA A 344 -19.23 -10.15 6.78
N GLY A 345 -19.90 -11.26 7.05
CA GLY A 345 -20.15 -12.29 6.04
C GLY A 345 -21.21 -11.84 5.05
N GLY A 346 -21.07 -12.25 3.79
CA GLY A 346 -22.06 -12.03 2.75
C GLY A 346 -23.23 -13.00 2.84
N ASN A 347 -24.38 -12.62 2.29
CA ASN A 347 -25.56 -13.50 2.27
C ASN A 347 -25.52 -14.50 1.10
N GLY A 348 -26.25 -15.60 1.25
CA GLY A 348 -26.57 -16.51 0.15
C GLY A 348 -27.90 -17.23 0.33
N SER A 349 -28.30 -18.07 -0.64
CA SER A 349 -29.59 -18.78 -0.55
C SER A 349 -29.53 -20.03 0.33
N THR A 350 -28.38 -20.71 0.36
CA THR A 350 -28.21 -21.97 1.11
C THR A 350 -27.32 -21.80 2.34
N GLY A 351 -26.48 -20.76 2.36
CA GLY A 351 -25.64 -20.40 3.49
C GLY A 351 -25.08 -18.99 3.34
N GLY A 352 -24.96 -18.26 4.43
CA GLY A 352 -24.23 -17.01 4.50
C GLY A 352 -22.79 -17.26 4.95
N GLY A 353 -21.90 -16.36 4.57
CA GLY A 353 -20.54 -16.36 5.03
C GLY A 353 -20.46 -16.01 6.51
N SER A 354 -19.39 -16.42 7.16
CA SER A 354 -19.10 -15.98 8.53
C SER A 354 -18.47 -14.59 8.55
N GLY A 355 -18.68 -13.83 9.62
CA GLY A 355 -17.97 -12.57 9.84
C GLY A 355 -16.46 -12.82 9.91
N ILE A 356 -16.03 -13.69 10.84
CA ILE A 356 -14.66 -14.21 10.92
C ILE A 356 -14.71 -15.73 10.88
N TYR A 357 -13.88 -16.35 10.04
CA TYR A 357 -13.68 -17.79 9.95
C TYR A 357 -12.21 -18.16 10.11
N SER A 358 -11.89 -19.03 11.08
CA SER A 358 -10.55 -19.60 11.21
C SER A 358 -10.51 -20.88 12.05
N SER A 359 -9.39 -21.58 12.03
CA SER A 359 -9.15 -22.71 12.95
C SER A 359 -8.96 -22.22 14.39
N VAL A 360 -8.30 -21.06 14.54
CA VAL A 360 -8.07 -20.38 15.81
C VAL A 360 -8.40 -18.89 15.65
N ILE A 361 -9.24 -18.37 16.54
CA ILE A 361 -9.54 -16.95 16.64
C ILE A 361 -8.98 -16.47 17.99
N ASP A 362 -7.95 -15.64 17.95
CA ASP A 362 -7.32 -15.06 19.14
C ASP A 362 -7.61 -13.57 19.22
N LEU A 363 -8.42 -13.20 20.23
CA LEU A 363 -8.86 -11.83 20.48
C LEU A 363 -8.27 -11.39 21.82
N SER A 364 -7.54 -10.28 21.82
CA SER A 364 -6.85 -9.78 23.02
C SER A 364 -6.67 -8.26 23.01
N GLY A 365 -6.18 -7.69 24.10
CA GLY A 365 -5.86 -6.27 24.14
C GLY A 365 -7.09 -5.36 24.00
N SER A 366 -6.88 -4.13 23.56
CA SER A 366 -7.87 -3.04 23.60
C SER A 366 -8.53 -2.84 22.22
N LEU A 367 -9.24 -3.87 21.74
CA LEU A 367 -9.86 -3.89 20.40
C LEU A 367 -11.34 -3.49 20.42
N GLU A 368 -11.85 -2.93 19.33
CA GLU A 368 -13.30 -2.82 19.05
C GLU A 368 -13.65 -3.67 17.82
N LEU A 369 -14.27 -4.83 18.04
CA LEU A 369 -14.68 -5.77 16.99
C LEU A 369 -16.20 -5.80 16.86
N THR A 370 -16.67 -5.68 15.62
CA THR A 370 -18.03 -6.01 15.21
C THR A 370 -17.98 -7.11 14.16
N ALA A 371 -18.38 -8.32 14.53
CA ALA A 371 -18.49 -9.45 13.62
C ALA A 371 -19.97 -9.74 13.29
N LYS A 372 -20.30 -9.85 12.00
CA LYS A 372 -21.68 -10.09 11.53
C LYS A 372 -21.72 -11.32 10.65
N ALA A 373 -22.59 -12.26 10.97
CA ALA A 373 -22.90 -13.39 10.11
C ALA A 373 -23.71 -12.94 8.88
N GLY A 374 -23.44 -13.58 7.74
CA GLY A 374 -24.34 -13.56 6.61
C GLY A 374 -25.50 -14.54 6.79
N SER A 375 -26.64 -14.24 6.18
CA SER A 375 -27.82 -15.10 6.19
C SER A 375 -27.86 -16.05 4.99
N PRO A 376 -28.43 -17.28 5.13
CA PRO A 376 -28.82 -17.94 6.38
C PRO A 376 -27.63 -18.70 7.01
N ASN A 377 -27.70 -19.04 8.29
CA ASN A 377 -26.77 -19.97 8.97
C ASN A 377 -25.30 -19.55 9.08
N GLY A 378 -24.90 -18.37 8.60
CA GLY A 378 -23.56 -17.84 8.84
C GLY A 378 -23.28 -17.68 10.34
N LYS A 379 -22.00 -17.57 10.68
CA LYS A 379 -21.52 -17.40 12.05
C LYS A 379 -20.88 -16.04 12.21
N ALA A 380 -20.99 -15.40 13.36
CA ALA A 380 -20.27 -14.16 13.55
C ALA A 380 -18.78 -14.46 13.72
N LEU A 381 -18.45 -15.41 14.61
CA LEU A 381 -17.09 -15.89 14.88
C LEU A 381 -17.07 -17.42 14.72
N SER A 382 -16.73 -17.91 13.54
CA SER A 382 -16.60 -19.35 13.27
C SER A 382 -15.19 -19.85 13.59
N GLN A 383 -15.00 -20.40 14.78
CA GLN A 383 -13.78 -21.10 15.15
C GLN A 383 -13.92 -22.60 14.92
N ALA A 384 -13.09 -23.16 14.05
CA ALA A 384 -13.13 -24.58 13.68
C ALA A 384 -14.54 -25.07 13.26
N GLY A 385 -15.32 -24.19 12.61
CA GLY A 385 -16.68 -24.48 12.14
C GLY A 385 -17.79 -24.30 13.20
N HIS A 386 -17.44 -23.95 14.43
CA HIS A 386 -18.39 -23.70 15.52
C HIS A 386 -18.44 -22.21 15.89
N GLU A 387 -19.57 -21.74 16.43
CA GLU A 387 -19.62 -20.38 16.96
C GLU A 387 -18.71 -20.30 18.18
N LEU A 388 -17.83 -19.30 18.22
CA LEU A 388 -16.94 -19.07 19.34
C LEU A 388 -17.74 -18.73 20.60
N ASP A 389 -17.48 -19.45 21.69
CA ASP A 389 -18.01 -19.09 22.99
C ASP A 389 -17.31 -17.82 23.52
N LEU A 390 -18.08 -16.73 23.58
CA LEU A 390 -17.60 -15.41 24.01
C LEU A 390 -17.08 -15.39 25.45
N ASP A 391 -17.46 -16.36 26.29
CA ASP A 391 -16.97 -16.44 27.66
C ASP A 391 -15.50 -16.86 27.71
N THR A 392 -15.02 -17.58 26.70
CA THR A 392 -13.63 -18.09 26.62
C THR A 392 -12.58 -17.01 26.33
N ILE A 393 -13.02 -15.82 25.91
CA ILE A 393 -12.14 -14.70 25.55
C ILE A 393 -12.17 -13.54 26.55
N LYS A 394 -13.08 -13.57 27.53
CA LYS A 394 -13.28 -12.46 28.49
C LYS A 394 -11.99 -12.04 29.19
N ASP A 395 -11.22 -13.01 29.67
CA ASP A 395 -10.01 -12.77 30.46
C ASP A 395 -8.81 -12.33 29.60
N LYS A 396 -8.93 -12.35 28.27
CA LYS A 396 -7.90 -11.91 27.34
C LYS A 396 -8.06 -10.46 26.88
N LEU A 397 -9.25 -9.89 27.06
CA LEU A 397 -9.57 -8.54 26.61
C LEU A 397 -9.05 -7.50 27.60
N GLY A 398 -8.39 -6.48 27.06
CA GLY A 398 -7.90 -5.34 27.83
C GLY A 398 -9.02 -4.35 28.20
N PRO A 399 -8.73 -3.39 29.08
CA PRO A 399 -9.67 -2.33 29.44
C PRO A 399 -10.17 -1.56 28.21
N GLY A 400 -11.49 -1.36 28.13
CA GLY A 400 -12.12 -0.61 27.03
C GLY A 400 -12.33 -1.41 25.74
N ALA A 401 -11.91 -2.68 25.69
CA ALA A 401 -12.23 -3.55 24.56
C ALA A 401 -13.75 -3.73 24.39
N LYS A 402 -14.19 -4.02 23.16
CA LYS A 402 -15.59 -4.27 22.85
C LYS A 402 -15.69 -5.29 21.72
N VAL A 403 -16.36 -6.41 21.97
CA VAL A 403 -16.63 -7.44 20.95
C VAL A 403 -18.13 -7.60 20.82
N THR A 404 -18.66 -7.24 19.65
CA THR A 404 -20.07 -7.35 19.29
C THR A 404 -20.21 -8.37 18.18
N VAL A 405 -21.11 -9.34 18.37
CA VAL A 405 -21.42 -10.36 17.38
C VAL A 405 -22.89 -10.29 16.99
N THR A 406 -23.18 -10.39 15.71
CA THR A 406 -24.55 -10.48 15.19
C THR A 406 -24.70 -11.78 14.42
N ASP A 407 -25.64 -12.63 14.84
CA ASP A 407 -25.92 -13.89 14.16
C ASP A 407 -26.73 -13.69 12.86
N ALA A 408 -26.93 -14.79 12.12
CA ALA A 408 -27.57 -14.78 10.81
C ALA A 408 -29.06 -14.36 10.85
N ASP A 409 -29.69 -14.39 12.01
CA ASP A 409 -31.08 -13.96 12.23
C ASP A 409 -31.16 -12.50 12.71
N GLY A 410 -30.00 -11.83 12.87
CA GLY A 410 -29.89 -10.44 13.29
C GLY A 410 -29.88 -10.24 14.80
N LYS A 411 -29.76 -11.30 15.60
CA LYS A 411 -29.65 -11.18 17.05
C LYS A 411 -28.22 -10.78 17.43
N VAL A 412 -28.14 -9.76 18.27
CA VAL A 412 -26.89 -9.17 18.73
C VAL A 412 -26.51 -9.71 20.11
N ASN A 413 -25.27 -10.17 20.26
CA ASN A 413 -24.65 -10.46 21.55
C ASN A 413 -23.36 -9.65 21.69
N GLN A 414 -22.95 -9.38 22.91
CA GLN A 414 -21.72 -8.67 23.21
C GLN A 414 -21.00 -9.37 24.35
N VAL A 415 -19.66 -9.36 24.34
CA VAL A 415 -18.90 -9.89 25.48
C VAL A 415 -19.30 -9.10 26.74
N PRO A 416 -19.76 -9.78 27.81
CA PRO A 416 -20.00 -9.15 29.09
C PRO A 416 -18.67 -8.79 29.75
N ILE A 417 -18.25 -7.53 29.62
CA ILE A 417 -17.05 -7.02 30.29
C ILE A 417 -17.52 -6.26 31.54
N PRO A 418 -17.01 -6.59 32.74
CA PRO A 418 -17.28 -5.79 33.94
C PRO A 418 -16.86 -4.34 33.69
N ARG A 419 -17.66 -3.37 34.17
CA ARG A 419 -17.30 -1.95 34.10
C ARG A 419 -15.88 -1.75 34.66
N PRO A 420 -15.08 -0.83 34.09
CA PRO A 420 -13.78 -0.48 34.65
C PRO A 420 -13.96 -0.17 36.14
N VAL A 421 -13.19 -0.82 37.00
CA VAL A 421 -13.10 -0.45 38.40
C VAL A 421 -12.52 0.95 38.43
N GLU A 422 -13.23 1.92 39.01
CA GLU A 422 -12.70 3.27 39.23
C GLU A 422 -11.34 3.14 39.93
N PRO A 423 -10.30 3.87 39.50
CA PRO A 423 -9.04 3.85 40.22
C PRO A 423 -9.29 4.32 41.65
N GLU A 424 -8.95 3.48 42.63
CA GLU A 424 -8.90 3.90 44.03
C GLU A 424 -7.97 5.12 44.13
N GLU A 425 -8.40 6.11 44.91
CA GLU A 425 -7.71 7.40 45.09
C GLU A 425 -6.22 7.21 45.41
N PRO A 426 -5.31 8.06 44.87
CA PRO A 426 -3.90 7.93 45.16
C PRO A 426 -3.62 8.24 46.63
N VAL A 427 -3.19 7.22 47.37
CA VAL A 427 -2.59 7.39 48.70
C VAL A 427 -1.23 8.06 48.52
N ILE A 428 -1.10 9.26 49.11
CA ILE A 428 0.12 10.07 49.18
C ILE A 428 1.25 9.24 49.83
N PRO A 429 2.45 9.11 49.22
CA PRO A 429 3.59 8.50 49.90
C PRO A 429 4.29 9.53 50.80
N GLU A 430 4.47 9.17 52.07
CA GLU A 430 5.42 9.82 52.97
C GLU A 430 6.85 9.47 52.56
N GLU A 431 7.68 10.51 52.58
CA GLU A 431 9.13 10.54 52.38
C GLU A 431 9.89 9.46 53.16
N SER A 432 10.87 8.81 52.51
CA SER A 432 12.11 8.34 53.17
C SER A 432 13.19 7.98 52.14
N SER A 433 14.31 8.68 52.27
CA SER A 433 15.61 8.52 51.60
C SER A 433 16.32 7.18 51.85
N SER A 434 17.03 6.63 50.86
CA SER A 434 18.44 6.15 50.95
C SER A 434 18.94 5.56 49.62
N SER A 435 20.26 5.35 49.52
CA SER A 435 21.13 5.52 48.35
C SER A 435 21.66 4.24 47.67
N SER A 436 22.16 4.45 46.45
CA SER A 436 23.36 3.89 45.77
C SER A 436 23.41 2.46 45.19
N ASP A 437 23.55 2.45 43.86
CA ASP A 437 24.47 1.72 42.95
C ASP A 437 24.35 0.22 42.64
N GLY A 438 24.26 -0.08 41.33
CA GLY A 438 24.70 -1.36 40.73
C GLY A 438 23.89 -1.79 39.50
N GLY A 439 24.35 -1.42 38.29
CA GLY A 439 23.61 -1.60 37.04
C GLY A 439 23.61 -3.00 36.41
N SER A 440 22.71 -3.18 35.42
CA SER A 440 22.91 -4.00 34.22
C SER A 440 21.78 -3.72 33.22
N ALA A 441 22.16 -3.62 31.95
CA ALA A 441 21.36 -3.13 30.84
C ALA A 441 20.11 -3.98 30.55
N THR A 442 18.98 -3.29 30.41
CA THR A 442 17.73 -3.79 29.82
C THR A 442 17.35 -2.88 28.64
N PRO A 443 16.76 -3.40 27.55
CA PRO A 443 16.41 -2.58 26.40
C PRO A 443 15.35 -1.55 26.77
N SER A 444 15.62 -0.30 26.41
CA SER A 444 14.87 0.91 26.78
C SER A 444 13.38 0.81 26.47
N ALA A 445 12.58 1.19 27.47
CA ALA A 445 11.15 1.37 27.38
C ALA A 445 10.76 2.46 26.35
N PRO A 446 9.58 2.37 25.70
CA PRO A 446 9.06 3.45 24.88
C PRO A 446 8.83 4.69 25.76
N ALA A 447 9.43 5.82 25.38
CA ALA A 447 9.27 7.07 26.09
C ALA A 447 7.83 7.59 25.95
N SER A 448 7.24 8.03 27.06
CA SER A 448 5.92 8.68 27.11
C SER A 448 5.83 9.85 26.12
N PRO A 449 4.65 10.17 25.57
CA PRO A 449 4.49 11.32 24.68
C PRO A 449 4.90 12.61 25.40
N LEU A 450 5.97 13.24 24.92
CA LEU A 450 6.53 14.47 25.47
C LEU A 450 5.55 15.64 25.28
N PRO A 451 5.15 16.34 26.36
CA PRO A 451 4.31 17.53 26.25
C PRO A 451 5.01 18.60 25.40
N GLY A 452 4.33 19.13 24.38
CA GLY A 452 4.86 20.18 23.51
C GLY A 452 5.69 19.70 22.31
N LEU A 453 5.85 18.39 22.11
CA LEU A 453 6.33 17.79 20.86
C LEU A 453 5.12 17.35 20.02
N THR A 454 5.06 17.82 18.78
CA THR A 454 4.08 17.34 17.81
C THR A 454 4.78 16.98 16.50
N VAL A 455 4.25 15.97 15.82
CA VAL A 455 4.63 15.67 14.45
C VAL A 455 3.38 15.91 13.61
N THR A 456 3.52 16.69 12.55
CA THR A 456 2.43 16.95 11.61
C THR A 456 2.75 16.42 10.22
N ASP A 457 1.73 16.05 9.47
CA ASP A 457 1.87 15.80 8.04
C ASP A 457 1.99 17.11 7.24
N LYS A 458 1.97 16.99 5.91
CA LYS A 458 2.05 18.11 4.97
C LYS A 458 0.90 19.12 5.12
N ASP A 459 -0.27 18.66 5.57
CA ASP A 459 -1.49 19.46 5.70
C ASP A 459 -1.59 20.09 7.11
N GLY A 460 -0.57 19.87 7.95
CA GLY A 460 -0.51 20.37 9.32
C GLY A 460 -1.33 19.53 10.31
N GLN A 461 -1.86 18.37 9.89
CA GLN A 461 -2.58 17.48 10.80
C GLN A 461 -1.59 16.66 11.64
N ARG A 462 -1.93 16.46 12.92
CA ARG A 462 -1.10 15.69 13.84
C ARG A 462 -1.08 14.23 13.44
N ILE A 463 0.11 13.65 13.32
CA ILE A 463 0.31 12.24 12.96
C ILE A 463 1.06 11.50 14.07
N SER A 464 0.92 10.17 14.08
CA SER A 464 1.64 9.29 15.01
C SER A 464 3.14 9.21 14.67
N TYR A 465 3.96 9.04 15.69
CA TYR A 465 5.40 8.84 15.59
C TYR A 465 5.86 7.85 16.66
N THR A 466 7.03 7.25 16.49
CA THR A 466 7.72 6.52 17.55
C THR A 466 8.89 7.34 18.06
N SER A 467 9.18 7.26 19.36
CA SER A 467 10.34 7.93 19.95
C SER A 467 11.14 6.98 20.85
N THR A 468 12.45 6.98 20.66
CA THR A 468 13.39 6.15 21.41
C THR A 468 14.53 7.03 21.91
N GLN A 469 14.82 6.96 23.21
CA GLN A 469 15.99 7.60 23.79
C GLN A 469 17.15 6.60 23.88
N SER A 470 18.32 6.99 23.37
CA SER A 470 19.57 6.25 23.48
C SER A 470 20.67 7.20 23.96
N GLY A 471 21.09 7.04 25.22
CA GLY A 471 22.00 7.99 25.86
C GLY A 471 21.41 9.41 25.89
N ASN A 472 22.18 10.36 25.38
CA ASN A 472 21.83 11.79 25.34
C ASN A 472 21.12 12.16 24.01
N THR A 473 20.69 11.18 23.23
CA THR A 473 19.99 11.38 21.95
C THR A 473 18.55 10.88 22.00
N LEU A 474 17.61 11.75 21.65
CA LEU A 474 16.21 11.41 21.40
C LEU A 474 15.99 11.21 19.90
N THR A 475 15.60 10.01 19.48
CA THR A 475 15.26 9.72 18.08
C THR A 475 13.75 9.67 17.91
N VAL A 476 13.21 10.45 16.98
CA VAL A 476 11.80 10.51 16.59
C VAL A 476 11.68 9.97 15.16
N CYS A 477 11.01 8.84 15.00
CA CYS A 477 10.83 8.18 13.70
C CYS A 477 9.38 8.29 13.23
N VAL A 478 9.23 8.59 11.94
CA VAL A 478 7.94 8.73 11.27
C VAL A 478 7.95 7.90 10.00
N GLY A 479 6.96 7.01 9.85
CA GLY A 479 6.77 6.20 8.65
C GLY A 479 6.20 6.98 7.47
N ARG A 480 6.65 8.22 7.22
CA ARG A 480 6.22 9.07 6.11
C ARG A 480 7.42 9.72 5.42
N PHE A 481 7.28 10.17 4.17
CA PHE A 481 8.32 10.90 3.42
C PHE A 481 8.34 12.38 3.74
N THR A 482 7.15 12.93 3.97
CA THR A 482 6.97 14.33 4.36
C THR A 482 6.35 14.37 5.74
N ALA A 483 7.05 14.97 6.67
CA ALA A 483 6.57 15.20 8.02
C ALA A 483 7.30 16.41 8.61
N SER A 484 6.62 17.12 9.50
CA SER A 484 7.19 18.24 10.24
C SER A 484 7.28 17.88 11.72
N PHE A 485 8.49 17.84 12.24
CA PHE A 485 8.75 17.81 13.67
C PHE A 485 8.62 19.22 14.22
N ARG A 486 7.76 19.38 15.23
CA ARG A 486 7.46 20.65 15.89
C ARG A 486 7.71 20.53 17.38
N ILE A 487 8.50 21.44 17.92
CA ILE A 487 8.79 21.47 19.36
C ILE A 487 8.90 22.90 19.87
N SER A 488 8.28 23.17 21.02
CA SER A 488 8.43 24.46 21.71
C SER A 488 9.79 24.57 22.42
N LEU A 489 10.31 25.80 22.57
CA LEU A 489 11.53 26.02 23.34
C LEU A 489 11.41 25.63 24.83
N ALA A 490 10.21 25.71 25.41
CA ALA A 490 9.95 25.21 26.75
C ALA A 490 10.18 23.69 26.85
N ALA A 491 9.67 22.93 25.87
CA ALA A 491 9.91 21.49 25.79
C ALA A 491 11.39 21.16 25.53
N LEU A 492 12.11 21.95 24.72
CA LEU A 492 13.55 21.80 24.52
C LEU A 492 14.35 22.00 25.83
N ARG A 493 13.97 22.98 26.68
CA ARG A 493 14.61 23.19 27.99
C ARG A 493 14.35 22.02 28.94
N GLN A 494 13.16 21.43 28.88
CA GLN A 494 12.84 20.23 29.64
C GLN A 494 13.69 19.04 29.18
N LEU A 495 13.78 18.80 27.87
CA LEU A 495 14.62 17.75 27.31
C LEU A 495 16.09 17.90 27.74
N ARG A 496 16.60 19.14 27.73
CA ARG A 496 17.95 19.42 28.23
C ARG A 496 18.10 19.12 29.73
N ALA A 497 17.12 19.47 30.55
CA ALA A 497 17.13 19.16 31.98
C ALA A 497 17.06 17.65 32.26
N GLU A 498 16.45 16.88 31.34
CA GLU A 498 16.40 15.41 31.34
C GLU A 498 17.67 14.76 30.75
N GLY A 499 18.67 15.56 30.35
CA GLY A 499 19.97 15.09 29.84
C GLY A 499 20.01 14.78 28.34
N ILE A 500 19.01 15.21 27.57
CA ILE A 500 19.03 15.11 26.11
C ILE A 500 19.83 16.28 25.53
N GLU A 501 20.86 15.94 24.76
CA GLU A 501 21.72 16.90 24.06
C GLU A 501 21.38 17.01 22.58
N THR A 502 20.89 15.93 21.95
CA THR A 502 20.58 15.90 20.52
C THR A 502 19.23 15.26 20.23
N ILE A 503 18.56 15.75 19.18
CA ILE A 503 17.30 15.20 18.67
C ILE A 503 17.53 14.76 17.23
N THR A 504 17.22 13.52 16.92
CA THR A 504 17.24 12.99 15.56
C THR A 504 15.81 12.82 15.08
N PHE A 505 15.42 13.55 14.04
CA PHE A 505 14.15 13.34 13.36
C PHE A 505 14.38 12.51 12.11
N GLN A 506 13.62 11.44 11.94
CA GLN A 506 13.78 10.50 10.86
C GLN A 506 12.44 10.23 10.16
N THR A 507 12.40 10.56 8.87
CA THR A 507 11.41 10.11 7.91
C THR A 507 11.98 8.93 7.10
N ILE A 508 11.19 8.33 6.21
CA ILE A 508 11.62 7.15 5.45
C ILE A 508 12.92 7.41 4.64
N LEU A 509 13.10 8.63 4.10
CA LEU A 509 14.24 8.98 3.23
C LEU A 509 15.17 10.06 3.78
N CYS A 510 14.83 10.67 4.91
CA CYS A 510 15.62 11.77 5.45
C CYS A 510 15.80 11.62 6.95
N SER A 511 17.02 11.83 7.43
CA SER A 511 17.38 11.82 8.83
C SER A 511 18.17 13.09 9.12
N THR A 512 17.67 13.92 10.03
CA THR A 512 18.34 15.15 10.44
C THR A 512 18.53 15.12 11.95
N THR A 513 19.76 15.35 12.40
CA THR A 513 20.10 15.46 13.81
C THR A 513 20.38 16.91 14.16
N LEU A 514 19.75 17.40 15.22
CA LEU A 514 19.86 18.77 15.70
C LEU A 514 20.36 18.80 17.14
N SER A 515 21.19 19.78 17.48
CA SER A 515 21.62 20.05 18.86
C SER A 515 20.54 20.84 19.61
N VAL A 516 20.22 20.40 20.83
CA VAL A 516 19.23 21.07 21.69
C VAL A 516 19.72 22.47 22.07
N ASP A 517 21.00 22.65 22.38
CA ASP A 517 21.55 23.95 22.75
C ASP A 517 21.62 24.92 21.56
N GLU A 518 21.88 24.43 20.34
CA GLU A 518 21.82 25.27 19.13
C GLU A 518 20.38 25.73 18.84
N LEU A 519 19.40 24.83 18.98
CA LEU A 519 17.98 25.18 18.83
C LEU A 519 17.54 26.24 19.86
N LEU A 520 17.98 26.10 21.12
CA LEU A 520 17.68 27.07 22.18
C LEU A 520 18.36 28.43 21.95
N ALA A 521 19.51 28.46 21.26
CA ALA A 521 20.23 29.70 20.96
C ALA A 521 19.62 30.49 19.78
N MET A 522 18.76 29.86 18.97
CA MET A 522 18.19 30.46 17.75
C MET A 522 16.84 31.19 17.95
N GLY A 523 16.16 31.08 19.09
CA GLY A 523 14.79 31.58 19.29
C GLY A 523 14.54 32.41 20.57
N GLY A 524 13.43 33.17 20.59
CA GLY A 524 12.92 33.89 21.77
C GLY A 524 12.09 32.99 22.71
N GLU A 525 11.66 33.50 23.89
CA GLU A 525 11.00 32.66 24.92
C GLU A 525 9.74 31.90 24.47
N ASP A 526 9.03 32.39 23.44
CA ASP A 526 7.79 31.80 22.90
C ASP A 526 7.97 31.12 21.54
N ALA A 527 9.21 30.91 21.10
CA ALA A 527 9.50 30.40 19.76
C ALA A 527 9.18 28.90 19.57
N GLU A 528 8.82 28.53 18.34
CA GLU A 528 8.64 27.13 17.91
C GLU A 528 9.73 26.74 16.90
N ALA A 529 10.37 25.59 17.13
CA ALA A 529 11.27 24.99 16.16
C ALA A 529 10.49 23.98 15.30
N VAL A 530 10.51 24.19 13.98
CA VAL A 530 9.84 23.34 13.00
C VAL A 530 10.88 22.80 12.02
N LEU A 531 11.18 21.51 12.12
CA LEU A 531 11.99 20.77 11.16
C LEU A 531 11.07 20.01 10.22
N THR A 532 11.06 20.39 8.94
CA THR A 532 10.26 19.74 7.90
C THR A 532 11.17 18.91 7.00
N HIS A 533 10.87 17.62 6.91
CA HIS A 533 11.42 16.75 5.88
C HIS A 533 10.44 16.69 4.70
N ARG A 534 10.95 16.75 3.47
CA ARG A 534 10.22 16.50 2.23
C ARG A 534 11.05 15.58 1.36
N PHE A 535 10.70 14.30 1.32
CA PHE A 535 11.49 13.26 0.65
C PHE A 535 12.92 13.23 1.23
N THR A 536 13.94 13.56 0.44
CA THR A 536 15.34 13.65 0.86
C THR A 536 15.74 15.01 1.43
N ASP A 537 14.91 16.05 1.21
CA ASP A 537 15.21 17.41 1.61
C ASP A 537 14.79 17.68 3.06
N SER A 538 15.55 18.52 3.75
CA SER A 538 15.22 19.00 5.09
C SER A 538 15.28 20.53 5.16
N SER A 539 14.38 21.11 5.96
CA SER A 539 14.33 22.55 6.21
C SER A 539 13.98 22.81 7.67
N LEU A 540 14.73 23.68 8.32
CA LEU A 540 14.52 24.07 9.72
C LEU A 540 14.09 25.55 9.77
N THR A 541 12.99 25.82 10.45
CA THR A 541 12.55 27.17 10.80
C THR A 541 12.49 27.27 12.32
N VAL A 542 13.06 28.35 12.87
CA VAL A 542 12.92 28.72 14.29
C VAL A 542 12.32 30.12 14.29
N GLY A 543 11.11 30.26 14.81
CA GLY A 543 10.32 31.49 14.75
C GLY A 543 9.82 31.93 16.10
#